data_AF-A0A1H8WQP8-F1
#
_entry.id   AF-A0A1H8WQP8-F1
#
_cell.length_a   1.000
_cell.length_b   1.000
_cell.length_c   1.000
_cell.angle_alpha   90.00
_cell.angle_beta   90.00
_cell.angle_gamma   90.00
#
_symmetry.space_group_name_H-M   'P 1'
#
loop_
_entity.id
_entity.type
_entity.pdbx_description
1 polymer ?
#
loop_
_entity_poly.entity_id
_entity_poly.type
_entity_poly.pdbx_seq_one_letter_code
_entity_poly.pdbx_strand_id
1 'polypeptide(L)'
;MHLSPHEQERLLLSYAAELARRRRARGLRLNLPEATAIISDHVLEGARDGVLVAELMQSGRTVLTRDDVMDGVPELLEEVQVEATFPDGTKLVTVHHPIP
;
A
#
# COMPACT_ATOMS: atom_id res chain seq x y z
N MET A 1 -16.50 18.40 -5.86
CA MET A 1 -16.62 17.39 -4.80
C MET A 1 -16.38 18.10 -3.47
N HIS A 2 -17.13 17.77 -2.42
CA HIS A 2 -16.86 18.22 -1.06
C HIS A 2 -16.22 17.06 -0.29
N LEU A 3 -14.90 16.92 -0.45
CA LEU A 3 -14.16 15.82 0.14
C LEU A 3 -13.96 16.06 1.63
N SER A 4 -14.30 15.07 2.44
CA SER A 4 -13.90 15.02 3.84
C SER A 4 -12.37 15.00 3.96
N PRO A 5 -11.80 15.43 5.11
CA PRO A 5 -10.35 15.35 5.34
C PRO A 5 -9.79 13.94 5.11
N HIS A 6 -10.52 12.91 5.53
CA HIS A 6 -10.14 11.51 5.33
C HIS A 6 -10.10 11.10 3.85
N GLU A 7 -11.04 11.57 3.03
CA GLU A 7 -10.99 11.33 1.58
C GLU A 7 -9.81 12.06 0.92
N GLN A 8 -9.46 13.25 1.40
CA GLN A 8 -8.28 13.99 0.91
C GLN A 8 -6.98 13.25 1.26
N GLU A 9 -6.87 12.72 2.47
CA GLU A 9 -5.72 11.90 2.89
C GLU A 9 -5.55 10.66 2.00
N ARG A 10 -6.64 9.97 1.64
CA ARG A 10 -6.60 8.84 0.70
C ARG A 10 -6.10 9.23 -0.69
N LEU A 11 -6.51 10.41 -1.20
CA LEU A 11 -5.99 10.92 -2.48
C LEU A 11 -4.49 11.25 -2.41
N LEU A 12 -4.03 11.82 -1.30
CA LEU A 12 -2.61 12.09 -1.08
C LEU A 12 -1.79 10.79 -1.03
N LEU A 13 -2.33 9.75 -0.37
CA LEU A 13 -1.72 8.42 -0.32
C LEU A 13 -1.60 7.80 -1.72
N SER A 14 -2.68 7.84 -2.52
CA SER A 14 -2.65 7.36 -3.91
C SER A 14 -1.61 8.11 -4.75
N TYR A 15 -1.52 9.44 -4.60
CA TYR A 15 -0.49 10.21 -5.28
C TYR A 15 0.94 9.88 -4.80
N ALA A 16 1.13 9.60 -3.51
CA ALA A 16 2.41 9.16 -2.98
C ALA A 16 2.84 7.80 -3.56
N ALA A 17 1.89 6.86 -3.71
CA ALA A 17 2.13 5.57 -4.35
C ALA A 17 2.50 5.74 -5.83
N GLU A 18 1.77 6.57 -6.57
CA GLU A 18 2.08 6.87 -7.98
C GLU A 18 3.44 7.56 -8.15
N LEU A 19 3.78 8.49 -7.26
CA LEU A 19 5.11 9.08 -7.21
C LEU A 19 6.17 7.99 -6.99
N ALA A 20 5.99 7.10 -6.02
CA ALA A 20 6.90 6.00 -5.72
C ALA A 20 7.05 5.03 -6.91
N ARG A 21 5.96 4.63 -7.58
CA ARG A 21 6.00 3.81 -8.81
C ARG A 21 6.85 4.49 -9.89
N ARG A 22 6.69 5.81 -10.10
CA ARG A 22 7.54 6.58 -11.04
C ARG A 22 9.02 6.64 -10.61
N ARG A 23 9.34 6.54 -9.32
CA ARG A 23 10.73 6.43 -8.81
C ARG A 23 11.31 5.06 -9.11
N ARG A 24 10.56 4.00 -8.81
CA ARG A 24 10.96 2.62 -9.12
C ARG A 24 11.15 2.39 -10.63
N ALA A 25 10.24 2.92 -11.45
CA ALA A 25 10.29 2.77 -12.92
C ALA A 25 11.56 3.35 -13.57
N ARG A 26 12.25 4.28 -12.91
CA ARG A 26 13.55 4.83 -13.36
C ARG A 26 14.76 4.22 -12.64
N GLY A 27 14.56 3.09 -11.94
CA GLY A 27 15.63 2.30 -11.34
C GLY A 27 16.02 2.69 -9.91
N LEU A 28 15.23 3.52 -9.21
CA LEU A 28 15.50 3.82 -7.81
C LEU A 28 14.93 2.71 -6.90
N ARG A 29 15.74 2.26 -5.94
CA ARG A 29 15.28 1.47 -4.79
C ARG A 29 14.44 2.36 -3.87
N LEU A 30 13.29 1.86 -3.46
CA LEU A 30 12.31 2.61 -2.68
C LEU A 30 12.73 2.74 -1.21
N ASN A 31 12.46 3.89 -0.60
CA ASN A 31 12.58 4.06 0.85
C ASN A 31 11.30 3.57 1.59
N LEU A 32 11.32 3.66 2.92
CA LEU A 32 10.22 3.21 3.78
C LEU A 32 8.85 3.82 3.41
N PRO A 33 8.65 5.16 3.38
CA PRO A 33 7.34 5.74 3.07
C PRO A 33 6.87 5.44 1.64
N GLU A 34 7.78 5.29 0.69
CA GLU A 34 7.45 4.89 -0.68
C GLU A 34 6.94 3.45 -0.75
N ALA A 35 7.60 2.52 -0.05
CA ALA A 35 7.18 1.14 0.02
C ALA A 35 5.81 1.01 0.71
N THR A 36 5.64 1.68 1.85
CA THR A 36 4.36 1.76 2.56
C THR A 36 3.25 2.30 1.66
N ALA A 37 3.49 3.39 0.93
CA ALA A 37 2.49 3.97 0.03
C ALA A 37 2.04 2.99 -1.06
N ILE A 38 2.97 2.30 -1.73
CA ILE A 38 2.64 1.34 -2.78
C ILE A 38 1.81 0.16 -2.25
N ILE A 39 2.17 -0.39 -1.08
CA ILE A 39 1.45 -1.50 -0.46
C ILE A 39 0.06 -1.03 -0.01
N SER A 40 -0.05 0.16 0.58
CA SER A 40 -1.34 0.71 1.00
C SER A 40 -2.28 0.97 -0.17
N ASP A 41 -1.75 1.52 -1.26
CA ASP A 41 -2.48 1.75 -2.51
C ASP A 41 -2.98 0.44 -3.13
N HIS A 42 -2.16 -0.62 -3.14
CA HIS A 42 -2.59 -1.97 -3.55
C HIS A 42 -3.79 -2.47 -2.75
N VAL A 43 -3.79 -2.27 -1.43
CA VAL A 43 -4.92 -2.67 -0.57
C VAL A 43 -6.17 -1.85 -0.86
N LEU A 44 -6.03 -0.53 -1.02
CA LEU A 44 -7.17 0.36 -1.30
C LEU A 44 -7.84 0.04 -2.64
N GLU A 45 -7.05 -0.12 -3.70
CA GLU A 45 -7.58 -0.44 -5.03
C GLU A 45 -8.15 -1.86 -5.07
N GLY A 46 -7.50 -2.84 -4.43
CA GLY A 46 -8.05 -4.18 -4.31
C GLY A 46 -9.37 -4.24 -3.54
N ALA A 47 -9.52 -3.45 -2.48
CA ALA A 47 -10.80 -3.32 -1.78
C ALA A 47 -11.87 -2.69 -2.68
N ARG A 48 -11.49 -1.70 -3.49
CA ARG A 48 -12.37 -1.07 -4.48
C ARG A 48 -12.82 -2.06 -5.56
N ASP A 49 -11.96 -3.00 -5.95
CA ASP A 49 -12.23 -4.08 -6.89
C ASP A 49 -13.08 -5.21 -6.28
N GLY A 50 -13.30 -5.19 -4.97
CA GLY A 50 -14.09 -6.21 -4.26
C GLY A 50 -13.31 -7.48 -3.94
N VAL A 51 -11.98 -7.43 -3.97
CA VAL A 51 -11.10 -8.52 -3.51
C VAL A 51 -11.34 -8.78 -2.03
N LEU A 52 -11.24 -10.04 -1.58
CA LEU A 52 -11.49 -10.36 -0.18
C LEU A 52 -10.35 -9.84 0.72
N VAL A 53 -10.68 -9.44 1.96
CA VAL A 53 -9.70 -9.00 2.96
C VAL A 53 -8.53 -9.99 3.08
N ALA A 54 -8.84 -11.29 3.21
CA ALA A 54 -7.82 -12.33 3.36
C ALA A 54 -6.90 -12.45 2.13
N GLU A 55 -7.43 -12.20 0.93
CA GLU A 55 -6.65 -12.20 -0.31
C GLU A 55 -5.74 -10.96 -0.40
N LEU A 56 -6.19 -9.80 0.12
CA LEU A 56 -5.36 -8.59 0.21
C LEU A 56 -4.25 -8.72 1.25
N MET A 57 -4.52 -9.40 2.38
CA MET A 57 -3.47 -9.73 3.36
C MET A 57 -2.35 -10.59 2.76
N GLN A 58 -2.71 -11.51 1.85
CA GLN A 58 -1.74 -12.36 1.14
C GLN A 58 -1.05 -11.61 0.00
N SER A 59 -1.81 -11.03 -0.92
CA SER A 59 -1.29 -10.35 -2.11
C SER A 59 -0.50 -9.09 -1.80
N GLY A 60 -0.77 -8.42 -0.67
CA GLY A 60 0.05 -7.32 -0.18
C GLY A 60 1.51 -7.70 0.04
N ARG A 61 1.81 -8.98 0.30
CA ARG A 61 3.16 -9.51 0.49
C ARG A 61 3.90 -9.83 -0.81
N THR A 62 3.23 -9.67 -1.95
CA THR A 62 3.79 -9.97 -3.29
C THR A 62 3.99 -8.70 -4.13
N VAL A 63 3.68 -7.52 -3.58
CA VAL A 63 3.71 -6.25 -4.32
C VAL A 63 5.15 -5.76 -4.54
N LEU A 64 6.01 -5.95 -3.54
CA LEU A 64 7.41 -5.51 -3.54
C LEU A 64 8.30 -6.65 -3.05
N THR A 65 9.49 -6.74 -3.63
CA THR A 65 10.56 -7.63 -3.17
C THR A 65 11.67 -6.82 -2.49
N ARG A 66 12.62 -7.52 -1.86
CA ARG A 66 13.82 -6.90 -1.26
C ARG A 66 14.67 -6.11 -2.27
N ASP A 67 14.63 -6.50 -3.55
CA ASP A 67 15.36 -5.82 -4.62
C ASP A 67 14.73 -4.46 -4.97
N ASP A 68 13.43 -4.28 -4.69
CA ASP A 68 12.70 -3.06 -5.01
C ASP A 68 12.94 -1.93 -3.99
N VAL A 69 13.42 -2.26 -2.80
CA VAL A 69 13.51 -1.34 -1.65
C VAL A 69 14.95 -1.19 -1.17
N MET A 70 15.27 -0.10 -0.47
CA MET A 70 16.58 0.12 0.14
C MET A 70 16.88 -0.89 1.25
N ASP A 71 18.16 -1.07 1.59
CA ASP A 71 18.57 -1.98 2.66
C ASP A 71 17.97 -1.55 4.02
N GLY A 72 17.51 -2.52 4.80
CA GLY A 72 16.85 -2.29 6.09
C GLY A 72 15.36 -1.94 6.02
N VAL A 73 14.82 -1.60 4.83
CA VAL A 73 13.38 -1.34 4.68
C VAL A 73 12.50 -2.56 5.00
N PRO A 74 12.81 -3.79 4.54
CA PRO A 74 12.01 -4.97 4.87
C PRO A 74 11.91 -5.22 6.38
N GLU A 75 12.97 -4.96 7.13
CA GLU A 75 13.03 -5.14 8.58
C GLU A 75 12.29 -4.03 9.33
N LEU A 76 12.31 -2.80 8.81
CA LEU A 76 11.60 -1.66 9.41
C LEU A 76 10.08 -1.71 9.15
N LEU A 77 9.65 -2.27 8.02
CA LEU A 77 8.25 -2.35 7.63
C LEU A 77 7.63 -3.67 8.12
N GLU A 78 7.43 -3.80 9.42
CA GLU A 78 6.86 -5.02 10.03
C GLU A 78 5.42 -5.28 9.59
N GLU A 79 4.62 -4.24 9.43
CA GLU A 79 3.27 -4.33 8.91
C GLU A 79 2.81 -3.04 8.24
N VAL A 80 1.81 -3.18 7.37
CA VAL A 80 1.05 -2.07 6.79
C VAL A 80 -0.42 -2.25 7.15
N GLN A 81 -1.00 -1.26 7.81
CA GLN A 81 -2.39 -1.23 8.23
C GLN A 81 -3.15 -0.16 7.46
N VAL A 82 -4.25 -0.54 6.82
CA VAL A 82 -5.07 0.37 6.01
C VAL A 82 -6.54 0.09 6.20
N GLU A 83 -7.31 1.13 6.51
CA GLU A 83 -8.77 1.06 6.44
C GLU A 83 -9.23 1.27 5.00
N ALA A 84 -9.80 0.23 4.41
CA ALA A 84 -10.27 0.23 3.03
C ALA A 84 -11.79 0.01 2.98
N THR A 85 -12.46 0.62 2.00
CA THR A 85 -13.92 0.54 1.83
C THR A 85 -14.25 -0.54 0.81
N PHE A 86 -14.76 -1.68 1.30
CA PHE A 86 -15.20 -2.83 0.51
C PHE A 86 -16.67 -2.69 0.12
N PRO A 87 -17.19 -3.52 -0.81
CA PRO A 87 -18.62 -3.55 -1.15
C PRO A 87 -19.56 -3.76 0.05
N ASP A 88 -19.07 -4.41 1.11
CA ASP A 88 -19.83 -4.71 2.33
C ASP A 88 -19.44 -3.83 3.54
N GLY A 89 -18.65 -2.77 3.33
CA GLY A 89 -18.31 -1.78 4.35
C GLY A 89 -16.81 -1.55 4.53
N THR A 90 -16.46 -0.61 5.42
CA THR A 90 -15.07 -0.30 5.74
C THR A 90 -14.49 -1.36 6.68
N LYS A 91 -13.29 -1.84 6.37
CA LYS A 91 -12.56 -2.84 7.16
C LYS A 91 -11.09 -2.46 7.24
N LEU A 92 -10.47 -2.77 8.38
CA LEU A 92 -9.02 -2.69 8.55
C LEU A 92 -8.37 -3.91 7.93
N VAL A 93 -7.41 -3.69 7.03
CA VAL A 93 -6.56 -4.74 6.45
C VAL A 93 -5.15 -4.57 7.01
N THR A 94 -4.59 -5.65 7.55
CA THR A 94 -3.21 -5.68 8.04
C THR A 94 -2.40 -6.64 7.20
N VAL A 95 -1.37 -6.13 6.53
CA VAL A 95 -0.39 -6.92 5.79
C VAL A 95 0.86 -7.06 6.65
N HIS A 96 1.06 -8.22 7.26
CA HIS A 96 2.25 -8.51 8.04
C HIS A 96 3.43 -8.91 7.14
N HIS A 97 4.62 -8.41 7.46
CA HIS A 97 5.86 -8.60 6.71
C HIS A 97 5.61 -8.54 5.18
N PRO A 98 5.19 -7.35 4.69
CA PRO A 98 4.79 -7.16 3.30
C PRO A 98 5.96 -7.30 2.31
N ILE A 99 7.19 -7.30 2.81
CA ILE A 99 8.40 -7.52 2.01
C ILE A 99 9.18 -8.68 2.66
N PRO A 100 8.92 -9.94 2.25
CA PRO A 100 9.58 -11.11 2.83
C PRO A 100 11.09 -11.16 2.56
#